data_AF-A0A7J6QDD7-F1
#
_entry.id   AF-A0A7J6QDD7-F1
#
_cell.length_a   1.000
_cell.length_b   1.000
_cell.length_c   1.000
_cell.angle_alpha   90.00
_cell.angle_beta   90.00
_cell.angle_gamma   90.00
#
_symmetry.space_group_name_H-M   'P 1'
#
loop_
_entity.id
_entity.type
_entity.pdbx_description
1 polymer ?
#
loop_
_entity_poly.entity_id
_entity_poly.type
_entity_poly.pdbx_seq_one_letter_code
_entity_poly.pdbx_strand_id
1 'polypeptide(L)'
;SLAVAAVALLLYGLYAARRWPIVCVVAALLIEMISTSGIFYNLLNGMVLVGKDRNGEPEYIMRGFRGQYLGEGLFCSSMMIVSGLSLLVAARAPYWVNSRIKSRFLSLAFLGLSLISGWSVWQCYKYKTGMYSSPGWLPQPGAKRGSIRNDQGFSF
;
A
#
# COMPACT_ATOMS: atom_id res chain seq x y z
N SER A 1 18.15 28.36 -16.13
CA SER A 1 18.38 28.28 -14.66
C SER A 1 17.41 27.27 -14.07
N LEU A 2 17.78 26.60 -12.96
CA LEU A 2 16.95 25.60 -12.31
C LEU A 2 15.57 26.16 -11.89
N ALA A 3 15.54 27.43 -11.48
CA ALA A 3 14.32 28.15 -11.14
C ALA A 3 13.36 28.30 -12.32
N VAL A 4 13.84 28.62 -13.53
CA VAL A 4 12.99 28.73 -14.73
C VAL A 4 12.41 27.37 -15.11
N ALA A 5 13.19 26.30 -15.00
CA ALA A 5 12.71 24.94 -15.23
C ALA A 5 11.63 24.54 -14.22
N ALA A 6 11.82 24.85 -12.93
CA ALA A 6 10.84 24.57 -11.88
C ALA A 6 9.52 25.33 -12.10
N VAL A 7 9.60 26.62 -12.45
CA VAL A 7 8.42 27.44 -12.74
C VAL A 7 7.68 26.92 -13.99
N ALA A 8 8.41 26.59 -15.05
CA ALA A 8 7.82 26.03 -16.26
C ALA A 8 7.11 24.69 -15.99
N LEU A 9 7.72 23.82 -15.19
CA LEU A 9 7.13 22.53 -14.79
C LEU A 9 5.85 22.73 -13.97
N LEU A 10 5.83 23.71 -13.07
CA LEU A 10 4.67 24.03 -12.23
C LEU A 10 3.52 24.60 -13.07
N LEU A 11 3.81 25.52 -13.99
CA LEU A 11 2.80 26.08 -14.92
C LEU A 11 2.25 25.00 -15.86
N TYR A 12 3.11 24.14 -16.41
CA TYR A 12 2.68 23.01 -17.23
C TYR A 12 1.82 22.02 -16.45
N GLY A 13 2.21 21.71 -15.20
CA GLY A 13 1.43 20.86 -14.30
C GLY A 13 0.04 21.44 -14.03
N LEU A 14 -0.06 22.74 -13.75
CA LEU A 14 -1.34 23.43 -13.54
C LEU A 14 -2.20 23.43 -14.81
N TYR A 15 -1.59 23.65 -15.98
CA TYR A 15 -2.29 23.58 -17.26
C TYR A 15 -2.82 22.17 -17.54
N ALA A 16 -1.98 21.14 -17.37
CA ALA A 16 -2.35 19.74 -17.56
C ALA A 16 -3.46 19.30 -16.60
N ALA A 17 -3.37 19.67 -15.32
CA ALA A 17 -4.38 19.39 -14.30
C ALA A 17 -5.75 20.01 -14.64
N ARG A 18 -5.76 21.23 -15.18
CA ARG A 18 -6.99 21.89 -15.62
C ARG A 18 -7.58 21.26 -16.87
N ARG A 19 -6.74 20.88 -17.82
CA ARG A 19 -7.19 20.35 -19.10
C ARG A 19 -7.68 18.91 -18.96
N TRP A 20 -6.94 18.07 -18.25
CA TRP A 20 -7.18 16.62 -18.12
C TRP A 20 -7.28 16.22 -16.64
N PRO A 21 -8.51 16.10 -16.08
CA PRO A 21 -8.72 15.72 -14.68
C PRO A 21 -8.08 14.38 -14.28
N ILE A 22 -7.88 13.48 -15.25
CA ILE A 22 -7.19 12.19 -15.05
C ILE A 22 -5.76 12.40 -14.53
N VAL A 23 -5.09 13.49 -14.92
CA VAL A 23 -3.73 13.82 -14.45
C VAL A 23 -3.72 13.98 -12.93
N CYS A 24 -4.73 14.63 -12.35
CA CYS A 24 -4.86 14.77 -10.90
C CYS A 24 -5.06 13.43 -10.21
N VAL A 25 -5.86 12.53 -10.80
CA VAL A 25 -6.09 11.19 -10.26
C VAL A 25 -4.80 10.37 -10.26
N VAL A 26 -4.08 10.35 -11.39
CA VAL A 26 -2.80 9.63 -11.50
C VAL A 26 -1.78 10.20 -10.53
N ALA A 27 -1.67 11.53 -10.43
CA ALA A 27 -0.77 12.17 -9.47
C ALA A 27 -1.12 11.81 -8.03
N ALA A 28 -2.40 11.82 -7.65
CA ALA A 28 -2.83 11.43 -6.31
C ALA A 28 -2.51 9.96 -5.99
N LEU A 29 -2.73 9.05 -6.94
CA LEU A 29 -2.38 7.63 -6.78
C LEU A 29 -0.87 7.41 -6.62
N LEU A 30 -0.04 8.17 -7.35
CA LEU A 30 1.41 8.11 -7.19
C LEU A 30 1.86 8.64 -5.83
N ILE A 31 1.28 9.74 -5.37
CA ILE A 31 1.55 10.29 -4.03
C ILE A 31 1.16 9.27 -2.96
N GLU A 32 -0.02 8.66 -3.07
CA GLU A 32 -0.49 7.62 -2.16
C GLU A 32 0.48 6.43 -2.15
N MET A 33 0.90 5.96 -3.32
CA MET A 33 1.85 4.85 -3.44
C MET A 33 3.18 5.16 -2.75
N ILE A 34 3.74 6.35 -2.99
CA ILE A 34 5.04 6.75 -2.40
C ILE A 34 4.92 6.91 -0.89
N SER A 35 3.82 7.51 -0.42
CA SER A 35 3.62 7.81 0.99
C SER A 35 3.35 6.56 1.82
N THR A 36 2.54 5.63 1.29
CA THR A 36 2.15 4.40 2.01
C THR A 36 3.19 3.28 1.91
N SER A 37 3.99 3.24 0.85
CA SER A 37 5.09 2.27 0.73
C SER A 37 6.27 2.55 1.65
N GLY A 38 6.34 3.75 2.26
CA GLY A 38 7.46 4.17 3.09
C GLY A 38 8.78 4.23 2.32
N ILE A 39 8.75 4.60 1.03
CA ILE A 39 9.94 4.74 0.18
C ILE A 39 11.01 5.62 0.84
N PHE A 40 10.63 6.73 1.47
CA PHE A 40 11.58 7.60 2.16
C PHE A 40 12.28 6.91 3.32
N TYR A 41 11.54 6.13 4.13
CA TYR A 41 12.13 5.32 5.19
C TYR A 41 13.12 4.30 4.62
N ASN A 42 12.75 3.64 3.51
CA ASN A 42 13.58 2.63 2.87
C ASN A 42 14.86 3.23 2.29
N LEU A 43 14.78 4.40 1.65
CA LEU A 43 15.93 5.13 1.11
C LEU A 43 16.88 5.60 2.22
N LEU A 44 16.33 6.17 3.30
CA LEU A 44 17.14 6.69 4.41
C LEU A 44 17.88 5.58 5.18
N ASN A 45 17.28 4.39 5.30
CA ASN A 45 17.86 3.26 6.04
C ASN A 45 18.57 2.24 5.13
N GLY A 46 18.67 2.49 3.83
CA GLY A 46 19.33 1.58 2.89
C GLY A 46 18.65 0.21 2.77
N MET A 47 17.32 0.15 2.88
CA MET A 47 16.58 -1.11 2.84
C MET A 47 16.61 -1.74 1.45
N VAL A 48 16.84 -3.06 1.41
CA VAL A 48 16.87 -3.85 0.17
C VAL A 48 15.47 -4.24 -0.30
N LEU A 49 15.34 -4.63 -1.57
CA LEU A 49 14.08 -5.09 -2.16
C LEU A 49 13.58 -6.39 -1.49
N VAL A 50 14.48 -7.34 -1.29
CA VAL A 50 14.26 -8.65 -0.67
C VAL A 50 15.42 -8.87 0.30
N GLY A 51 15.11 -9.25 1.53
CA GLY A 51 16.12 -9.56 2.54
C GLY A 51 16.60 -11.00 2.48
N LYS A 52 17.38 -11.38 3.48
CA LYS A 52 17.81 -12.77 3.70
C LYS A 52 17.46 -13.18 5.12
N ASP A 53 16.94 -14.39 5.28
CA ASP A 53 16.68 -14.98 6.59
C ASP A 53 17.99 -15.43 7.28
N ARG A 54 17.86 -16.02 8.48
CA ARG A 54 19.01 -16.53 9.24
C ARG A 54 19.75 -17.67 8.54
N ASN A 55 19.12 -18.33 7.58
CA ASN A 55 19.69 -19.43 6.79
C ASN A 55 20.27 -18.94 5.45
N GLY A 56 20.12 -17.65 5.14
CA GLY A 56 20.56 -17.05 3.88
C GLY A 56 19.53 -17.13 2.74
N GLU A 57 18.34 -17.66 3.00
CA GLU A 57 17.23 -17.79 2.06
C GLU A 57 16.50 -16.45 1.87
N PRO A 58 15.90 -16.18 0.69
CA PRO A 58 15.24 -14.91 0.41
C PRO A 58 14.02 -14.68 1.33
N GLU A 59 14.01 -13.54 2.02
CA GLU A 59 12.91 -13.11 2.88
C GLU A 59 12.20 -11.89 2.28
N TYR A 60 10.94 -12.06 1.88
CA TYR A 60 10.14 -11.01 1.21
C TYR A 60 9.41 -10.07 2.17
N ILE A 61 9.17 -10.52 3.41
CA ILE A 61 8.47 -9.74 4.44
C ILE A 61 9.38 -9.71 5.65
N MET A 62 9.78 -8.51 6.07
CA MET A 62 10.67 -8.36 7.21
C MET A 62 9.91 -8.67 8.49
N ARG A 63 10.38 -9.63 9.28
CA ARG A 63 9.76 -9.93 10.59
C ARG A 63 9.98 -8.78 11.58
N GLY A 64 8.95 -8.50 12.39
CA GLY A 64 8.98 -7.47 13.43
C GLY A 64 8.29 -6.15 13.03
N PHE A 65 8.15 -5.26 14.02
CA PHE A 65 7.28 -4.08 13.92
C PHE A 65 7.91 -2.83 13.31
N ARG A 66 9.25 -2.73 13.33
CA ARG A 66 9.96 -1.45 13.21
C ARG A 66 10.74 -1.24 11.92
N GLY A 67 10.63 -2.15 10.96
CA GLY A 67 11.19 -1.95 9.63
C GLY A 67 10.42 -2.73 8.58
N GLN A 68 10.79 -2.55 7.34
CA GLN A 68 10.15 -3.14 6.18
C GLN A 68 11.17 -3.25 5.06
N TYR A 69 11.05 -4.28 4.21
CA TYR A 69 11.81 -4.29 2.96
C TYR A 69 11.17 -3.34 1.95
N LEU A 70 11.94 -2.88 0.96
CA LEU A 70 11.41 -2.02 -0.09
C LEU A 70 10.32 -2.73 -0.90
N GLY A 71 10.53 -4.02 -1.23
CA GLY A 71 9.55 -4.82 -1.96
C GLY A 71 8.25 -5.02 -1.17
N GLU A 72 8.35 -5.20 0.14
CA GLU A 72 7.21 -5.33 1.04
C GLU A 72 6.32 -4.09 1.03
N GLY A 73 6.94 -2.90 1.20
CA GLY A 73 6.23 -1.62 1.19
C GLY A 73 5.54 -1.36 -0.15
N LEU A 74 6.24 -1.58 -1.26
CA LEU A 74 5.71 -1.41 -2.61
C LEU A 74 4.56 -2.38 -2.92
N PHE A 75 4.67 -3.64 -2.48
CA PHE A 75 3.61 -4.63 -2.63
C PHE A 75 2.35 -4.22 -1.88
N CYS A 76 2.47 -3.88 -0.60
CA CYS A 76 1.34 -3.48 0.23
C CYS A 76 0.65 -2.22 -0.31
N SER A 77 1.41 -1.17 -0.67
CA SER A 77 0.83 0.05 -1.24
C SER A 77 0.11 -0.22 -2.57
N SER A 78 0.68 -1.06 -3.43
CA SER A 78 0.07 -1.42 -4.71
C SER A 78 -1.23 -2.18 -4.52
N MET A 79 -1.27 -3.14 -3.59
CA MET A 79 -2.48 -3.91 -3.30
C MET A 79 -3.60 -3.04 -2.70
N MET A 80 -3.26 -2.07 -1.85
CA MET A 80 -4.23 -1.09 -1.34
C MET A 80 -4.82 -0.23 -2.48
N ILE A 81 -3.98 0.26 -3.39
CA ILE A 81 -4.43 1.02 -4.57
C ILE A 81 -5.31 0.16 -5.49
N VAL A 82 -4.90 -1.07 -5.79
CA VAL A 82 -5.68 -2.01 -6.60
C VAL A 82 -7.04 -2.28 -5.95
N SER A 83 -7.08 -2.43 -4.62
CA SER A 83 -8.32 -2.62 -3.90
C SER A 83 -9.27 -1.42 -4.05
N GLY A 84 -8.78 -0.20 -3.84
CA GLY A 84 -9.56 1.02 -3.98
C GLY A 84 -10.05 1.27 -5.42
N LEU A 85 -9.18 1.08 -6.42
CA LEU A 85 -9.55 1.19 -7.84
C LEU A 85 -10.59 0.15 -8.24
N SER A 86 -10.47 -1.07 -7.71
CA SER A 86 -11.43 -2.13 -7.99
C SER A 86 -12.82 -1.79 -7.44
N LEU A 87 -12.91 -1.23 -6.23
CA LEU A 87 -14.18 -0.73 -5.69
C LEU A 87 -14.76 0.41 -6.53
N LEU A 88 -13.91 1.34 -6.99
CA LEU A 88 -14.34 2.43 -7.86
C LEU A 88 -14.95 1.88 -9.17
N VAL A 89 -14.26 0.94 -9.82
CA VAL A 89 -14.75 0.29 -11.05
C VAL A 89 -16.03 -0.48 -10.77
N ALA A 90 -16.11 -1.22 -9.67
CA ALA A 90 -17.30 -1.98 -9.31
C ALA A 90 -18.53 -1.06 -9.12
N ALA A 91 -18.34 0.10 -8.50
CA ALA A 91 -19.39 1.10 -8.30
C ALA A 91 -19.79 1.83 -9.60
N ARG A 92 -18.85 2.01 -10.54
CA ARG A 92 -19.08 2.74 -11.79
C ARG A 92 -19.47 1.86 -12.98
N ALA A 93 -19.27 0.55 -12.90
CA ALA A 93 -19.58 -0.41 -13.96
C ALA A 93 -21.00 -0.29 -14.57
N PRO A 94 -22.08 -0.01 -13.80
CA PRO A 94 -23.42 0.21 -14.37
C PRO A 94 -23.53 1.38 -15.34
N TYR A 95 -22.65 2.38 -15.22
CA TYR A 95 -22.65 3.56 -16.09
C TYR A 95 -21.81 3.37 -17.35
N TRP A 96 -20.90 2.39 -17.37
CA TRP A 96 -20.01 2.13 -18.51
C TRP A 96 -20.49 1.00 -19.40
N VAL A 97 -21.35 0.11 -18.89
CA VAL A 97 -21.79 -1.10 -19.58
C VAL A 97 -23.31 -1.10 -19.74
N ASN A 98 -23.78 -0.97 -20.98
CA ASN A 98 -25.21 -0.90 -21.31
C ASN A 98 -26.00 -2.16 -20.93
N SER A 99 -25.34 -3.32 -20.88
CA SER A 99 -25.99 -4.57 -20.50
C SER A 99 -25.96 -4.77 -18.98
N ARG A 100 -27.16 -4.87 -18.37
CA ARG A 100 -27.33 -5.13 -16.93
C ARG A 100 -26.58 -6.38 -16.44
N ILE A 101 -26.59 -7.46 -17.20
CA ILE A 101 -25.91 -8.72 -16.82
C ILE A 101 -24.40 -8.53 -16.80
N LYS A 102 -23.83 -8.05 -17.92
CA LYS A 102 -22.39 -7.72 -18.04
C LYS A 102 -21.92 -6.73 -16.96
N SER A 103 -22.70 -5.69 -16.67
CA SER A 103 -22.38 -4.74 -15.58
C SER A 103 -22.32 -5.42 -14.23
N ARG A 104 -23.30 -6.26 -13.88
CA ARG A 104 -23.29 -7.00 -12.60
C ARG A 104 -22.10 -7.94 -12.50
N PHE A 105 -21.78 -8.66 -13.58
CA PHE A 105 -20.62 -9.54 -13.61
C PHE A 105 -19.32 -8.75 -13.41
N LEU A 106 -19.16 -7.61 -14.08
CA LEU A 106 -18.01 -6.73 -13.93
C LEU A 106 -17.90 -6.21 -12.48
N SER A 107 -19.00 -5.73 -11.91
CA SER A 107 -19.03 -5.27 -10.51
C SER A 107 -18.63 -6.37 -9.53
N LEU A 108 -19.13 -7.59 -9.71
CA LEU A 108 -18.78 -8.73 -8.85
C LEU A 108 -17.32 -9.15 -9.02
N ALA A 109 -16.80 -9.16 -10.25
CA ALA A 109 -15.40 -9.48 -10.53
C ALA A 109 -14.44 -8.49 -9.84
N PHE A 110 -14.72 -7.19 -9.96
CA PHE A 110 -13.90 -6.16 -9.32
C PHE A 110 -14.09 -6.09 -7.80
N LEU A 111 -15.29 -6.39 -7.29
CA LEU A 111 -15.49 -6.57 -5.86
C LEU A 111 -14.64 -7.74 -5.33
N GLY A 112 -14.64 -8.87 -6.03
CA GLY A 112 -13.78 -10.02 -5.71
C GLY A 112 -12.29 -9.66 -5.71
N LEU A 113 -11.83 -8.91 -6.71
CA LEU A 113 -10.45 -8.43 -6.79
C LEU A 113 -10.08 -7.49 -5.63
N SER A 114 -10.99 -6.61 -5.21
CA SER A 114 -10.80 -5.76 -4.04
C SER A 114 -10.65 -6.57 -2.75
N LEU A 115 -11.47 -7.61 -2.57
CA LEU A 115 -11.40 -8.49 -1.41
C LEU A 115 -10.09 -9.31 -1.41
N ILE A 116 -9.68 -9.86 -2.55
CA ILE A 116 -8.43 -10.62 -2.68
C ILE A 116 -7.23 -9.74 -2.34
N SER A 117 -7.14 -8.55 -2.93
CA SER A 117 -6.04 -7.61 -2.68
C SER A 117 -5.99 -7.13 -1.22
N GLY A 118 -7.14 -6.80 -0.63
CA GLY A 118 -7.23 -6.46 0.80
C GLY A 118 -6.83 -7.64 1.70
N TRP A 119 -7.24 -8.85 1.34
CA TRP A 119 -6.85 -10.07 2.06
C TRP A 119 -5.35 -10.35 1.95
N SER A 120 -4.72 -10.11 0.80
CA SER A 120 -3.26 -10.21 0.65
C SER A 120 -2.51 -9.28 1.61
N VAL A 121 -2.94 -8.02 1.73
CA VAL A 121 -2.35 -7.06 2.69
C VAL A 121 -2.54 -7.54 4.12
N TRP A 122 -3.73 -8.06 4.44
CA TRP A 122 -4.00 -8.64 5.76
C TRP A 122 -3.07 -9.83 6.07
N GLN A 123 -2.83 -10.73 5.12
CA GLN A 123 -1.88 -11.84 5.31
C GLN A 123 -0.46 -11.34 5.56
N CYS A 124 0.00 -10.33 4.81
CA CYS A 124 1.31 -9.72 5.05
C CYS A 124 1.42 -9.18 6.48
N TYR A 125 0.38 -8.48 6.95
CA TYR A 125 0.36 -7.91 8.30
C TYR A 125 0.35 -8.98 9.40
N LYS A 126 -0.43 -10.05 9.20
CA LYS A 126 -0.47 -11.21 10.09
C LYS A 126 0.90 -11.90 10.17
N TYR A 127 1.54 -12.15 9.03
CA TYR A 127 2.87 -12.76 8.96
C TYR A 127 3.93 -11.90 9.65
N LYS A 128 3.90 -10.59 9.41
CA LYS A 128 4.90 -9.65 9.91
C LYS A 128 4.93 -9.52 11.43
N THR A 129 3.75 -9.39 12.04
CA THR A 129 3.62 -9.01 13.45
C THR A 129 3.34 -10.20 14.36
N GLY A 130 2.70 -11.26 13.85
CA GLY A 130 2.20 -12.38 14.66
C GLY A 130 1.11 -12.00 15.69
N MET A 131 0.92 -10.70 15.96
CA MET A 131 0.02 -10.14 16.98
C MET A 131 -1.47 -10.32 16.68
N TYR A 132 -1.82 -10.68 15.45
CA TYR A 132 -3.22 -10.87 15.01
C TYR A 132 -3.55 -12.32 14.67
N SER A 133 -2.75 -13.26 15.20
CA SER A 133 -2.92 -14.71 14.97
C SER A 133 -3.96 -15.34 15.91
N SER A 134 -4.27 -14.70 17.03
CA SER A 134 -5.22 -15.18 18.04
C SER A 134 -6.36 -14.18 18.26
N PRO A 135 -7.53 -14.58 18.80
CA PRO A 135 -8.74 -13.75 18.87
C PRO A 135 -8.66 -12.57 19.86
N GLY A 136 -7.49 -12.29 20.41
CA GLY A 136 -7.29 -11.16 21.30
C GLY A 136 -6.83 -9.95 20.51
N TRP A 137 -7.71 -8.95 20.33
CA TRP A 137 -7.30 -7.57 20.01
C TRP A 137 -6.55 -6.91 21.20
N LEU A 138 -6.13 -7.71 22.17
CA LEU A 138 -5.45 -7.32 23.38
C LEU A 138 -3.96 -7.63 23.19
N PRO A 139 -3.07 -6.70 23.55
CA PRO A 139 -1.64 -6.99 23.55
C PRO A 139 -1.41 -8.25 24.39
N GLN A 140 -0.60 -9.18 23.88
CA GLN A 140 -0.38 -10.48 24.53
C GLN A 140 0.00 -10.29 26.01
N PRO A 141 -0.46 -11.18 26.92
CA PRO A 141 -0.07 -11.09 28.33
C PRO A 141 1.46 -11.10 28.45
N GLY A 142 2.05 -9.99 28.91
CA GLY A 142 3.50 -9.78 28.93
C GLY A 142 4.02 -8.66 28.03
N ALA A 143 3.14 -8.05 27.22
CA ALA A 143 3.48 -6.87 26.44
C ALA A 143 3.89 -5.70 27.33
N LYS A 144 5.12 -5.20 27.14
CA LYS A 144 5.62 -4.02 27.85
C LYS A 144 4.77 -2.81 27.46
N ARG A 145 3.88 -2.38 28.36
CA ARG A 145 3.13 -1.13 28.20
C ARG A 145 4.07 0.06 28.47
N GLY A 146 4.16 0.99 27.53
CA GLY A 146 5.02 2.18 27.63
C GLY A 146 4.96 3.02 26.36
N SER A 147 5.81 4.05 26.24
CA SER A 147 5.93 4.82 24.98
C SER A 147 6.23 3.88 23.81
N ILE A 148 5.95 4.26 22.56
CA ILE A 148 6.29 3.48 21.35
C ILE A 148 7.75 2.99 21.38
N ARG A 149 8.65 3.70 22.07
CA ARG A 149 10.05 3.34 22.30
C ARG A 149 10.25 2.08 23.16
N ASN A 150 9.31 1.71 24.02
CA ASN A 150 9.36 0.53 24.90
C ASN A 150 8.80 -0.75 24.26
N ASP A 151 8.12 -0.66 23.11
CA ASP A 151 7.73 -1.81 22.27
C ASP A 151 8.91 -2.44 21.50
N GLN A 152 10.14 -2.00 21.80
CA GLN A 152 11.40 -2.52 21.25
C GLN A 152 11.71 -3.98 21.60
N GLY A 153 10.85 -4.64 22.38
CA GLY A 153 11.06 -6.01 22.87
C GLY A 153 10.22 -7.10 22.21
N PHE A 154 9.23 -6.78 21.38
CA PHE A 154 8.55 -7.79 20.55
C PHE A 154 9.29 -8.00 19.23
N SER A 155 10.55 -8.39 19.35
CA SER A 155 11.28 -9.06 18.28
C SER A 155 11.29 -10.54 18.65
N PHE A 156 10.55 -11.36 17.90
CA PHE A 156 10.77 -12.80 17.92
C PHE A 156 12.08 -13.13 17.20
#